data_AF-A0A6G1CBX3-F1
#
_entry.id   AF-A0A6G1CBX3-F1
#
_cell.length_a   1.000
_cell.length_b   1.000
_cell.length_c   1.000
_cell.angle_alpha   90.00
_cell.angle_beta   90.00
_cell.angle_gamma   90.00
#
_symmetry.space_group_name_H-M   'P 1'
#
loop_
_entity.id
_entity.type
_entity.pdbx_description
1 polymer ?
#
loop_
_entity_poly.entity_id
_entity_poly.type
_entity_poly.pdbx_seq_one_letter_code
_entity_poly.pdbx_strand_id
1 'polypeptide(L)'
;MANKVRKAARRIRALLDCGGTANVDPFRNMLADEVARAAEEMAALRGARPAFRRAVASRLSDAGYDAAVCQTRWRATREVAAGNYEFIDVVTAVTAGAGKSATAGEQRYIVDVGFAAEFVVARPTEDYDLVLSVLPNILVAPPKVVQKVVKVAAKAARRSLKSQGLAVPPWRKKRFVGAKWLGPHRRTPDDTASVVAPRATAAGAGAGDAACRTVGFVLGTQIQPWLVRT
;
A
#
# COMPACT_ATOMS: atom_id res chain seq x y z
N MET A 1 26.10 2.68 15.67
CA MET A 1 24.71 2.97 15.22
C MET A 1 23.75 1.79 15.43
N ALA A 2 24.25 0.56 15.52
CA ALA A 2 23.54 -0.70 15.75
C ALA A 2 22.40 -0.69 16.79
N ASN A 3 22.63 -0.11 17.98
CA ASN A 3 21.59 -0.13 19.03
C ASN A 3 20.30 0.62 18.61
N LYS A 4 20.43 1.71 17.82
CA LYS A 4 19.27 2.49 17.34
C LYS A 4 18.45 1.72 16.30
N VAL A 5 19.08 0.84 15.52
CA VAL A 5 18.41 0.08 14.46
C VAL A 5 17.78 -1.21 15.01
N ARG A 6 18.47 -1.92 15.91
CA ARG A 6 17.85 -3.01 16.69
C ARG A 6 16.64 -2.55 17.50
N LYS A 7 16.69 -1.34 18.09
CA LYS A 7 15.52 -0.72 18.74
C LYS A 7 14.40 -0.40 17.73
N ALA A 8 14.73 -0.07 16.48
CA ALA A 8 13.74 0.16 15.44
C ALA A 8 13.04 -1.14 15.01
N ALA A 9 13.79 -2.22 14.80
CA ALA A 9 13.23 -3.53 14.47
C ALA A 9 12.31 -4.07 15.58
N ARG A 10 12.76 -4.01 16.85
CA ARG A 10 11.92 -4.35 18.02
C ARG A 10 10.65 -3.52 18.10
N ARG A 11 10.74 -2.22 17.80
CA ARG A 11 9.58 -1.33 17.79
C ARG A 11 8.62 -1.65 16.65
N ILE A 12 9.11 -2.05 15.48
CA ILE A 12 8.25 -2.47 14.36
C ILE A 12 7.52 -3.75 14.72
N ARG A 13 8.23 -4.75 15.27
CA ARG A 13 7.62 -5.98 15.81
C ARG A 13 6.53 -5.67 16.82
N ALA A 14 6.82 -4.88 17.85
CA ALA A 14 5.81 -4.49 18.84
C ALA A 14 4.60 -3.69 18.29
N LEU A 15 4.73 -3.06 17.11
CA LEU A 15 3.62 -2.38 16.44
C LEU A 15 2.79 -3.33 15.57
N LEU A 16 3.42 -4.38 15.03
CA LEU A 16 2.83 -5.31 14.09
C LEU A 16 2.29 -6.55 14.79
N ASP A 17 3.09 -7.14 15.67
CA ASP A 17 2.62 -8.01 16.73
C ASP A 17 1.67 -7.14 17.57
N CYS A 18 0.54 -7.66 18.00
CA CYS A 18 -0.44 -6.96 18.84
C CYS A 18 0.11 -6.68 20.27
N GLY A 19 1.38 -6.28 20.39
CA GLY A 19 2.19 -6.39 21.58
C GLY A 19 2.06 -5.22 22.54
N GLY A 20 1.20 -5.39 23.55
CA GLY A 20 1.48 -4.83 24.88
C GLY A 20 0.32 -4.22 25.65
N THR A 21 -0.91 -4.26 25.15
CA THR A 21 -2.11 -3.90 25.93
C THR A 21 -3.18 -4.95 25.70
N ALA A 22 -4.03 -5.18 26.71
CA ALA A 22 -5.11 -6.16 26.82
C ALA A 22 -6.23 -6.09 25.74
N ASN A 23 -5.90 -5.71 24.52
CA ASN A 23 -6.81 -5.61 23.39
C ASN A 23 -6.13 -6.28 22.18
N VAL A 24 -6.01 -7.61 22.27
CA VAL A 24 -5.79 -8.44 21.10
C VAL A 24 -6.95 -8.15 20.17
N ASP A 25 -6.68 -7.64 18.98
CA ASP A 25 -7.67 -7.44 17.94
C ASP A 25 -7.87 -8.80 17.24
N PRO A 26 -8.86 -9.63 17.66
CA PRO A 26 -8.97 -10.99 17.18
C PRO A 26 -9.39 -11.00 15.70
N PHE A 27 -10.16 -9.99 15.31
CA PHE A 27 -10.57 -9.76 13.94
C PHE A 27 -9.36 -9.51 13.04
N ARG A 28 -8.38 -8.71 13.47
CA ARG A 28 -7.16 -8.49 12.69
C ARG A 28 -6.39 -9.78 12.41
N ASN A 29 -6.28 -10.68 13.40
CA ASN A 29 -5.58 -11.95 13.23
C ASN A 29 -6.35 -12.85 12.24
N MET A 30 -7.66 -12.98 12.44
CA MET A 30 -8.53 -13.73 11.51
C MET A 30 -8.46 -13.17 10.09
N LEU A 31 -8.53 -11.84 9.93
CA LEU A 31 -8.38 -11.18 8.65
C LEU A 31 -7.00 -11.43 8.04
N ALA A 32 -5.93 -11.44 8.84
CA ALA A 32 -4.59 -11.76 8.34
C ALA A 32 -4.49 -13.20 7.82
N ASP A 33 -5.11 -14.16 8.50
CA ASP A 33 -5.16 -15.56 8.06
C ASP A 33 -5.99 -15.73 6.77
N GLU A 34 -7.15 -15.07 6.66
CA GLU A 34 -7.96 -15.09 5.45
C GLU A 34 -7.27 -14.40 4.26
N VAL A 35 -6.61 -13.25 4.50
CA VAL A 35 -5.81 -12.57 3.47
C VAL A 35 -4.66 -13.46 3.02
N ALA A 36 -3.99 -14.16 3.93
CA ALA A 36 -2.92 -15.09 3.59
C ALA A 36 -3.44 -16.25 2.72
N ARG A 37 -4.58 -16.85 3.08
CA ARG A 37 -5.22 -17.90 2.29
C ARG A 37 -5.59 -17.40 0.89
N ALA A 38 -6.25 -16.26 0.80
CA ALA A 38 -6.62 -15.63 -0.48
C ALA A 38 -5.38 -15.30 -1.34
N ALA A 39 -4.28 -14.86 -0.73
CA ALA A 39 -3.03 -14.55 -1.42
C ALA A 39 -2.34 -15.82 -1.98
N GLU A 40 -2.47 -16.96 -1.31
CA GLU A 40 -1.96 -18.23 -1.83
C GLU A 40 -2.84 -18.81 -2.94
N GLU A 41 -4.17 -18.75 -2.80
CA GLU A 41 -5.10 -19.15 -3.86
C GLU A 41 -4.87 -18.34 -5.15
N MET A 42 -4.58 -17.04 -5.01
CA MET A 42 -4.33 -16.14 -6.14
C MET A 42 -2.85 -16.04 -6.52
N ALA A 43 -1.99 -16.95 -6.05
CA ALA A 43 -0.53 -16.84 -6.21
C ALA A 43 -0.07 -16.77 -7.68
N ALA A 44 -0.82 -17.39 -8.61
CA ALA A 44 -0.56 -17.32 -10.04
C ALA A 44 -0.53 -15.89 -10.59
N LEU A 45 -1.23 -14.95 -9.94
CA LEU A 45 -1.31 -13.55 -10.37
C LEU A 45 -0.22 -12.66 -9.77
N ARG A 46 0.67 -13.17 -8.89
CA ARG A 46 1.69 -12.36 -8.18
C ARG A 46 2.57 -11.52 -9.11
N GLY A 47 2.83 -11.99 -10.34
CA GLY A 47 3.58 -11.24 -11.36
C GLY A 47 2.87 -9.98 -11.85
N ALA A 48 1.53 -9.97 -11.84
CA ALA A 48 0.70 -8.85 -12.23
C ALA A 48 0.09 -8.18 -10.98
N ARG A 49 0.87 -7.36 -10.26
CA ARG A 49 0.48 -6.77 -8.97
C ARG A 49 -0.93 -6.14 -8.94
N PRO A 50 -1.40 -5.38 -9.95
CA PRO A 50 -2.77 -4.86 -9.94
C PRO A 50 -3.85 -5.93 -10.05
N ALA A 51 -3.62 -6.97 -10.86
CA ALA A 51 -4.55 -8.10 -10.98
C ALA A 51 -4.57 -8.94 -9.69
N PHE A 52 -3.41 -9.19 -9.10
CA PHE A 52 -3.29 -9.89 -7.82
C PHE A 52 -4.07 -9.20 -6.70
N ARG A 53 -3.94 -7.87 -6.55
CA ARG A 53 -4.69 -7.12 -5.53
C ARG A 53 -6.19 -7.19 -5.74
N ARG A 54 -6.65 -7.08 -7.00
CA ARG A 54 -8.08 -7.18 -7.33
C ARG A 54 -8.62 -8.58 -7.04
N ALA A 55 -7.87 -9.63 -7.38
CA ALA A 55 -8.27 -11.01 -7.12
C ALA A 55 -8.34 -11.31 -5.62
N VAL A 56 -7.35 -10.85 -4.84
CA VAL A 56 -7.37 -10.99 -3.37
C VAL A 56 -8.54 -10.20 -2.76
N ALA A 57 -8.80 -8.97 -3.23
CA ALA A 57 -9.96 -8.20 -2.76
C ALA A 57 -11.28 -8.91 -3.07
N SER A 58 -11.47 -9.38 -4.31
CA SER A 58 -12.66 -10.15 -4.72
C SER A 58 -12.85 -11.38 -3.84
N ARG A 59 -11.80 -12.14 -3.58
CA ARG A 59 -11.86 -13.36 -2.76
C ARG A 59 -12.24 -13.08 -1.30
N LEU A 60 -11.86 -11.92 -0.77
CA LEU A 60 -12.28 -11.46 0.56
C LEU A 60 -13.74 -11.00 0.54
N SER A 61 -14.17 -10.31 -0.51
CA SER A 61 -15.59 -9.94 -0.69
C SER A 61 -16.49 -11.16 -0.80
N ASP A 62 -16.07 -12.19 -1.55
CA ASP A 62 -16.78 -13.47 -1.68
C ASP A 62 -16.88 -14.22 -0.33
N ALA A 63 -15.92 -13.98 0.58
CA ALA A 63 -15.94 -14.50 1.94
C ALA A 63 -16.79 -13.65 2.91
N GLY A 64 -17.41 -12.57 2.44
CA GLY A 64 -18.29 -11.71 3.22
C GLY A 64 -17.61 -10.53 3.93
N TYR A 65 -16.35 -10.23 3.62
CA TYR A 65 -15.68 -9.02 4.13
C TYR A 65 -16.02 -7.82 3.24
N ASP A 66 -16.24 -6.63 3.82
CA ASP A 66 -16.25 -5.37 3.05
C ASP A 66 -14.81 -5.01 2.66
N ALA A 67 -14.33 -5.65 1.59
CA ALA A 67 -13.00 -5.50 1.04
C ALA A 67 -13.06 -4.86 -0.35
N ALA A 68 -12.25 -3.83 -0.58
CA ALA A 68 -12.18 -3.19 -1.89
C ALA A 68 -10.75 -2.75 -2.20
N VAL A 69 -10.38 -2.70 -3.48
CA VAL A 69 -9.14 -2.05 -3.89
C VAL A 69 -9.27 -0.55 -3.65
N CYS A 70 -8.28 0.02 -3.00
CA CYS A 70 -8.20 1.43 -2.70
C CYS A 70 -7.00 2.04 -3.41
N GLN A 71 -7.22 3.19 -4.03
CA GLN A 71 -6.17 3.92 -4.73
C GLN A 71 -5.92 5.27 -4.05
N THR A 72 -4.69 5.52 -3.63
CA THR A 72 -4.22 6.85 -3.26
C THR A 72 -3.67 7.58 -4.46
N ARG A 73 -3.90 8.90 -4.50
CA ARG A 73 -3.27 9.80 -5.47
C ARG A 73 -2.86 11.08 -4.75
N TRP A 74 -1.63 11.53 -4.97
CA TRP A 74 -1.15 12.79 -4.40
C TRP A 74 -0.44 13.63 -5.47
N ARG A 75 -0.67 14.95 -5.39
CA ARG A 75 -0.04 15.92 -6.27
C ARG A 75 1.41 16.17 -5.84
N ALA A 76 2.22 16.58 -6.81
CA ALA A 76 3.56 17.05 -6.52
C ALA A 76 3.51 18.28 -5.61
N THR A 77 4.42 18.32 -4.66
CA THR A 77 4.72 19.48 -3.82
C THR A 77 6.21 19.76 -3.93
N ARG A 78 6.69 20.87 -3.36
CA ARG A 78 8.13 21.18 -3.34
C ARG A 78 8.99 20.06 -2.73
N GLU A 79 8.43 19.24 -1.83
CA GLU A 79 9.18 18.19 -1.11
C GLU A 79 8.96 16.77 -1.64
N VAL A 80 7.82 16.53 -2.30
CA VAL A 80 7.28 15.20 -2.62
C VAL A 80 6.83 15.18 -4.07
N ALA A 81 7.40 14.28 -4.88
CA ALA A 81 6.95 14.06 -6.25
C ALA A 81 5.52 13.51 -6.29
N ALA A 82 4.78 13.79 -7.37
CA ALA A 82 3.46 13.22 -7.59
C ALA A 82 3.53 11.69 -7.65
N GLY A 83 2.43 11.04 -7.30
CA GLY A 83 2.36 9.59 -7.37
C GLY A 83 0.98 9.05 -7.06
N ASN A 84 0.85 7.76 -7.28
CA ASN A 84 -0.31 6.96 -6.96
C ASN A 84 0.11 5.63 -6.34
N TYR A 85 -0.78 5.01 -5.59
CA TYR A 85 -0.55 3.69 -5.03
C TYR A 85 -1.86 2.94 -4.85
N GLU A 86 -1.78 1.61 -4.91
CA GLU A 86 -2.93 0.71 -4.75
C GLU A 86 -2.67 -0.27 -3.62
N PHE A 87 -3.68 -0.42 -2.77
CA PHE A 87 -3.74 -1.36 -1.67
C PHE A 87 -5.18 -1.88 -1.53
N ILE A 88 -5.41 -2.82 -0.62
CA ILE A 88 -6.74 -3.34 -0.33
C ILE A 88 -7.20 -2.72 0.99
N ASP A 89 -8.43 -2.23 1.02
CA ASP A 89 -9.04 -1.61 2.18
C ASP A 89 -10.18 -2.49 2.67
N VAL A 90 -10.10 -2.91 3.93
CA VAL A 90 -11.10 -3.76 4.57
C VAL A 90 -11.74 -3.00 5.70
N VAL A 91 -13.06 -3.04 5.75
CA VAL A 91 -13.84 -2.26 6.70
C VAL A 91 -14.77 -3.17 7.47
N THR A 92 -14.90 -2.94 8.78
CA THR A 92 -15.81 -3.69 9.64
C THR A 92 -16.59 -2.75 10.54
N ALA A 93 -17.88 -3.03 10.70
CA ALA A 93 -18.67 -2.40 11.74
C ALA A 93 -18.17 -2.89 13.11
N VAL A 94 -17.90 -1.97 14.04
CA VAL A 94 -17.63 -2.33 15.44
C VAL A 94 -18.96 -2.30 16.18
N THR A 95 -19.53 -3.47 16.45
CA THR A 95 -20.62 -3.59 17.43
C THR A 95 -20.03 -3.33 18.82
N ALA A 96 -20.56 -2.32 19.51
CA ALA A 96 -20.09 -1.89 20.82
C ALA A 96 -20.12 -3.06 21.83
N GLY A 97 -18.95 -3.59 22.17
CA GLY A 97 -18.79 -4.39 23.37
C GLY A 97 -19.07 -3.50 24.59
N ALA A 98 -19.94 -3.96 25.48
CA ALA A 98 -20.37 -3.26 26.68
C ALA A 98 -19.16 -2.74 27.50
N GLY A 99 -18.85 -1.45 27.40
CA GLY A 99 -17.76 -0.86 28.19
C GLY A 99 -17.18 0.42 27.61
N LYS A 100 -17.80 1.56 27.96
CA LYS A 100 -17.29 2.94 27.89
C LYS A 100 -17.15 3.57 26.48
N SER A 101 -18.07 4.50 26.22
CA SER A 101 -18.16 5.49 25.13
C SER A 101 -18.70 4.97 23.80
N ALA A 102 -20.03 5.02 23.68
CA ALA A 102 -20.79 4.72 22.48
C ALA A 102 -20.52 5.76 21.38
N THR A 103 -19.76 5.36 20.37
CA THR A 103 -19.95 5.82 19.00
C THR A 103 -19.88 4.56 18.16
N ALA A 104 -20.97 4.23 17.44
CA ALA A 104 -20.95 3.15 16.45
C ALA A 104 -19.81 3.45 15.47
N GLY A 105 -18.69 2.77 15.65
CA GLY A 105 -17.44 3.06 14.96
C GLY A 105 -17.23 2.08 13.83
N GLU A 106 -16.75 2.58 12.71
CA GLU A 106 -16.24 1.77 11.63
C GLU A 106 -14.73 1.58 11.85
N GLN A 107 -14.29 0.32 11.90
CA GLN A 107 -12.87 -0.01 12.04
C GLN A 107 -12.32 -0.41 10.66
N ARG A 108 -11.24 0.27 10.28
CA ARG A 108 -10.61 0.14 8.97
C ARG A 108 -9.25 -0.53 9.07
N TYR A 109 -8.98 -1.45 8.15
CA TYR A 109 -7.71 -2.13 7.98
C TYR A 109 -7.14 -1.89 6.59
N ILE A 110 -5.86 -1.56 6.55
CA ILE A 110 -5.08 -1.47 5.33
C ILE A 110 -4.41 -2.83 5.12
N VAL A 111 -4.66 -3.41 3.95
CA VAL A 111 -4.07 -4.65 3.49
C VAL A 111 -3.16 -4.37 2.29
N ASP A 112 -1.87 -4.73 2.40
CA ASP A 112 -0.91 -4.58 1.31
C ASP A 112 -0.07 -5.85 1.15
N VAL A 113 -0.24 -6.51 0.01
CA VAL A 113 0.40 -7.79 -0.35
C VAL A 113 1.85 -7.66 -0.83
N GLY A 114 2.42 -6.45 -0.86
CA GLY A 114 3.81 -6.20 -1.24
C GLY A 114 4.50 -5.16 -0.37
N PHE A 115 4.14 -5.07 0.91
CA PHE A 115 4.53 -3.98 1.79
C PHE A 115 6.04 -3.88 2.03
N ALA A 116 6.72 -4.98 2.35
CA ALA A 116 8.15 -4.99 2.60
C ALA A 116 8.99 -4.52 1.39
N ALA A 117 8.54 -4.85 0.17
CA ALA A 117 9.21 -4.43 -1.06
C ALA A 117 9.28 -2.90 -1.21
N GLU A 118 8.34 -2.17 -0.60
CA GLU A 118 8.32 -0.70 -0.59
C GLU A 118 9.40 -0.07 0.31
N PHE A 119 10.22 -0.88 0.98
CA PHE A 119 11.31 -0.43 1.84
C PHE A 119 12.70 -0.86 1.37
N VAL A 120 12.82 -1.72 0.36
CA VAL A 120 14.13 -2.16 -0.16
C VAL A 120 14.97 -0.96 -0.65
N VAL A 121 16.24 -0.87 -0.27
CA VAL A 121 17.14 0.22 -0.69
C VAL A 121 18.40 -0.34 -1.33
N ALA A 122 19.07 0.46 -2.15
CA ALA A 122 20.38 0.13 -2.67
C ALA A 122 21.41 0.12 -1.53
N ARG A 123 22.25 -0.93 -1.48
CA ARG A 123 23.30 -1.13 -0.47
C ARG A 123 22.74 -0.98 0.96
N PRO A 124 21.83 -1.87 1.40
CA PRO A 124 21.38 -1.83 2.78
C PRO A 124 22.58 -2.10 3.71
N THR A 125 22.64 -1.39 4.83
CA THR A 125 23.55 -1.77 5.94
C THR A 125 22.99 -3.02 6.60
N GLU A 126 23.85 -3.88 7.17
CA GLU A 126 23.43 -5.07 7.93
C GLU A 126 22.38 -4.75 9.01
N ASP A 127 22.57 -3.63 9.70
CA ASP A 127 21.61 -3.11 10.68
C ASP A 127 20.21 -2.89 10.07
N TYR A 128 20.15 -2.37 8.84
CA TYR A 128 18.90 -2.10 8.13
C TYR A 128 18.25 -3.38 7.59
N ASP A 129 19.05 -4.40 7.25
CA ASP A 129 18.51 -5.71 6.89
C ASP A 129 17.72 -6.34 8.03
N LEU A 130 18.12 -6.10 9.29
CA LEU A 130 17.32 -6.49 10.47
C LEU A 130 15.96 -5.76 10.54
N VAL A 131 15.85 -4.57 9.94
CA VAL A 131 14.57 -3.85 9.85
C VAL A 131 13.73 -4.40 8.69
N LEU A 132 14.36 -4.73 7.56
CA LEU A 132 13.67 -5.35 6.44
C LEU A 132 13.14 -6.74 6.80
N SER A 133 13.89 -7.54 7.54
CA SER A 133 13.51 -8.90 7.92
C SER A 133 12.30 -8.98 8.87
N VAL A 134 11.92 -7.86 9.50
CA VAL A 134 10.75 -7.80 10.39
C VAL A 134 9.54 -7.14 9.74
N LEU A 135 9.68 -6.62 8.53
CA LEU A 135 8.54 -6.08 7.79
C LEU A 135 7.82 -7.23 7.07
N PRO A 136 6.50 -7.32 7.21
CA PRO A 136 5.74 -8.39 6.58
C PRO A 136 5.60 -8.10 5.09
N ASN A 137 5.65 -9.16 4.28
CA ASN A 137 5.34 -9.07 2.86
C ASN A 137 3.86 -8.70 2.65
N ILE A 138 2.97 -9.36 3.40
CA ILE A 138 1.55 -9.06 3.48
C ILE A 138 1.28 -8.32 4.79
N LEU A 139 1.03 -7.02 4.70
CA LEU A 139 0.64 -6.21 5.84
C LEU A 139 -0.88 -6.25 6.02
N VAL A 140 -1.35 -6.50 7.23
CA VAL A 140 -2.73 -6.25 7.66
C VAL A 140 -2.68 -5.42 8.94
N ALA A 141 -3.06 -4.14 8.86
CA ALA A 141 -2.98 -3.24 10.02
C ALA A 141 -3.89 -2.01 9.91
N PRO A 142 -4.37 -1.45 11.05
CA PRO A 142 -5.08 -0.18 11.05
C PRO A 142 -4.21 0.98 10.55
N PRO A 143 -4.77 2.03 9.93
CA PRO A 143 -4.01 3.18 9.41
C PRO A 143 -3.05 3.83 10.43
N LYS A 144 -3.46 3.91 11.70
CA LYS A 144 -2.63 4.44 12.80
C LYS A 144 -1.36 3.61 13.03
N VAL A 145 -1.44 2.29 12.89
CA VAL A 145 -0.31 1.38 13.02
C VAL A 145 0.60 1.51 11.80
N VAL A 146 0.03 1.50 10.59
CA VAL A 146 0.77 1.71 9.33
C VAL A 146 1.60 2.99 9.38
N GLN A 147 1.01 4.10 9.84
CA GLN A 147 1.71 5.37 9.99
C GLN A 147 2.95 5.28 10.90
N LYS A 148 2.83 4.57 12.03
CA LYS A 148 3.92 4.39 12.99
C LYS A 148 5.02 3.51 12.38
N VAL A 149 4.67 2.41 11.73
CA VAL A 149 5.62 1.48 11.07
C VAL A 149 6.38 2.22 9.96
N VAL A 150 5.66 2.87 9.03
CA VAL A 150 6.25 3.66 7.94
C VAL A 150 7.21 4.72 8.47
N LYS A 151 6.85 5.43 9.56
CA LYS A 151 7.72 6.44 10.17
C LYS A 151 9.04 5.83 10.68
N VAL A 152 8.99 4.67 11.31
CA VAL A 152 10.17 3.98 11.86
C VAL A 152 11.03 3.43 10.71
N ALA A 153 10.43 2.71 9.77
CA ALA A 153 11.11 2.09 8.65
C ALA A 153 11.76 3.13 7.72
N ALA A 154 11.04 4.20 7.34
CA ALA A 154 11.61 5.27 6.51
C ALA A 154 12.77 6.01 7.19
N LYS A 155 12.74 6.16 8.53
CA LYS A 155 13.86 6.74 9.28
C LYS A 155 15.07 5.81 9.27
N ALA A 156 14.87 4.49 9.35
CA ALA A 156 15.94 3.51 9.26
C ALA A 156 16.55 3.47 7.85
N ALA A 157 15.72 3.43 6.81
CA ALA A 157 16.16 3.47 5.41
C ALA A 157 17.02 4.70 5.12
N ARG A 158 16.56 5.88 5.59
CA ARG A 158 17.30 7.14 5.46
C ARG A 158 18.68 7.08 6.11
N ARG A 159 18.80 6.43 7.28
CA ARG A 159 20.10 6.29 7.96
C ARG A 159 21.03 5.38 7.17
N SER A 160 20.53 4.23 6.71
CA SER A 160 21.28 3.29 5.88
C SER A 160 21.86 3.97 4.64
N LEU A 161 21.01 4.66 3.88
CA LEU A 161 21.44 5.37 2.67
C LEU A 161 22.52 6.43 2.98
N LYS A 162 22.30 7.24 4.02
CA LYS A 162 23.27 8.28 4.40
C LYS A 162 24.61 7.72 4.88
N SER A 163 24.60 6.61 5.63
CA SER A 163 25.85 5.96 6.06
C SER A 163 26.62 5.35 4.90
N GLN A 164 25.94 5.04 3.79
CA GLN A 164 26.54 4.52 2.56
C GLN A 164 26.88 5.63 1.55
N GLY A 165 26.86 6.91 1.97
CA GLY A 165 27.13 8.06 1.10
C GLY A 165 26.08 8.28 0.01
N LEU A 166 24.89 7.67 0.12
CA LEU A 166 23.82 7.77 -0.87
C LEU A 166 22.84 8.89 -0.52
N ALA A 167 22.46 9.65 -1.55
CA ALA A 167 21.33 10.56 -1.47
C ALA A 167 20.02 9.77 -1.25
N VAL A 168 19.08 10.39 -0.53
CA VAL A 168 17.78 9.76 -0.24
C VAL A 168 16.82 10.13 -1.36
N PRO A 169 16.42 9.18 -2.22
CA PRO A 169 15.57 9.51 -3.34
C PRO A 169 14.18 9.97 -2.86
N PRO A 170 13.45 10.77 -3.67
CA PRO A 170 12.15 11.30 -3.29
C PRO A 170 11.17 10.23 -2.81
N TRP A 171 11.13 9.07 -3.47
CA TRP A 171 10.22 7.98 -3.12
C TRP A 171 10.55 7.23 -1.82
N ARG A 172 11.74 7.44 -1.25
CA ARG A 172 12.14 6.91 0.06
C ARG A 172 12.00 7.95 1.19
N LYS A 173 11.59 9.18 0.87
CA LYS A 173 11.26 10.18 1.91
C LYS A 173 10.00 9.74 2.65
N LYS A 174 9.99 9.96 3.97
CA LYS A 174 8.87 9.60 4.85
C LYS A 174 7.51 10.10 4.34
N ARG A 175 7.43 11.35 3.85
CA ARG A 175 6.18 11.92 3.33
C ARG A 175 5.67 11.16 2.11
N PHE A 176 6.55 10.86 1.15
CA PHE A 176 6.18 10.10 -0.05
C PHE A 176 5.73 8.68 0.30
N VAL A 177 6.52 7.97 1.10
CA VAL A 177 6.19 6.59 1.51
C VAL A 177 4.88 6.56 2.30
N GLY A 178 4.65 7.53 3.19
CA GLY A 178 3.39 7.63 3.92
C GLY A 178 2.18 7.93 3.03
N ALA A 179 2.34 8.73 1.96
CA ALA A 179 1.25 9.09 1.06
C ALA A 179 0.64 7.87 0.34
N LYS A 180 1.41 6.79 0.15
CA LYS A 180 0.94 5.53 -0.46
C LYS A 180 -0.28 4.93 0.23
N TRP A 181 -0.33 4.99 1.56
CA TRP A 181 -1.41 4.38 2.35
C TRP A 181 -2.26 5.39 3.11
N LEU A 182 -1.72 6.60 3.36
CA LEU A 182 -2.36 7.61 4.21
C LEU A 182 -2.76 8.88 3.45
N GLY A 183 -2.56 8.90 2.13
CA GLY A 183 -2.98 10.00 1.29
C GLY A 183 -4.50 10.03 1.06
N PRO A 184 -5.01 11.09 0.39
CA PRO A 184 -6.35 11.08 -0.18
C PRO A 184 -6.52 9.84 -1.06
N HIS A 185 -7.61 9.12 -0.85
CA HIS A 185 -7.83 7.83 -1.49
C HIS A 185 -9.29 7.66 -1.89
N ARG A 186 -9.51 6.79 -2.87
CA ARG A 186 -10.82 6.37 -3.35
C ARG A 186 -10.88 4.85 -3.33
N ARG A 187 -11.92 4.28 -2.72
CA ARG A 187 -12.25 2.86 -2.87
C ARG A 187 -12.89 2.66 -4.24
N THR A 188 -12.40 1.67 -4.99
CA THR A 188 -13.05 1.24 -6.22
C THR A 188 -14.38 0.59 -5.83
N PRO A 189 -15.53 1.01 -6.36
CA PRO A 189 -16.78 0.31 -6.10
C PRO A 189 -16.68 -1.13 -6.63
N ASP A 190 -17.31 -2.09 -5.95
CA ASP A 190 -17.46 -3.44 -6.47
C ASP A 190 -18.14 -3.38 -7.84
N ASP A 191 -17.45 -3.88 -8.87
CA ASP A 191 -17.90 -3.78 -10.27
C ASP A 191 -19.01 -4.81 -10.61
N THR A 192 -19.76 -5.28 -9.60
CA THR A 192 -20.92 -6.15 -9.79
C THR A 192 -22.16 -5.39 -10.30
N ALA A 193 -22.06 -4.08 -10.55
CA ALA A 193 -23.18 -3.24 -11.01
C ALA A 193 -22.86 -2.36 -12.24
N SER A 194 -21.94 -2.77 -13.12
CA SER A 194 -21.70 -2.05 -14.40
C SER A 194 -21.83 -2.97 -15.62
N VAL A 195 -23.01 -3.57 -15.78
CA VAL A 195 -23.56 -3.88 -17.11
C VAL A 195 -24.76 -2.96 -17.31
N VAL A 196 -24.49 -1.71 -17.67
CA VAL A 196 -25.47 -0.89 -18.40
C VAL A 196 -24.77 -0.27 -19.59
N ALA A 197 -25.35 -0.60 -20.74
CA ALA A 197 -24.97 -0.33 -22.13
C ALA A 197 -24.49 1.10 -22.45
N PRO A 198 -23.79 1.29 -23.59
CA PRO A 198 -23.37 2.62 -24.04
C PRO A 198 -24.61 3.42 -24.44
N ARG A 199 -24.75 4.62 -23.89
CA ARG A 199 -25.75 5.58 -24.35
C ARG A 199 -25.19 6.35 -25.55
N ALA A 200 -25.68 6.00 -26.73
CA ALA A 200 -25.48 6.76 -27.96
C ALA A 200 -26.38 8.02 -28.02
N THR A 201 -25.97 8.94 -28.90
CA THR A 201 -26.66 10.13 -29.46
C THR A 201 -26.68 11.41 -28.59
N ALA A 202 -26.52 12.62 -29.13
CA ALA A 202 -26.04 13.11 -30.43
C ALA A 202 -25.72 14.63 -30.34
N ALA A 203 -24.83 15.08 -31.23
CA ALA A 203 -24.72 16.37 -31.92
C ALA A 203 -24.93 17.72 -31.20
N GLY A 204 -23.89 18.55 -31.29
CA GLY A 204 -23.94 20.01 -31.21
C GLY A 204 -22.66 20.60 -31.82
N ALA A 205 -22.77 21.10 -33.04
CA ALA A 205 -21.68 21.62 -33.86
C ALA A 205 -21.11 22.95 -33.32
N GLY A 206 -19.80 23.12 -33.44
CA GLY A 206 -19.10 24.38 -33.20
C GLY A 206 -17.65 24.26 -33.69
N ALA A 207 -17.42 24.74 -34.89
CA ALA A 207 -16.12 24.74 -35.55
C ALA A 207 -15.14 25.71 -34.86
N GLY A 208 -13.92 25.23 -34.62
CA GLY A 208 -12.79 26.01 -34.16
C GLY A 208 -11.52 25.21 -34.43
N ASP A 209 -10.90 25.48 -35.58
CA ASP A 209 -9.67 24.83 -36.05
C ASP A 209 -8.50 25.24 -35.15
N ALA A 210 -7.93 24.28 -34.43
CA ALA A 210 -6.69 24.44 -33.69
C ALA A 210 -5.83 23.19 -33.90
N ALA A 211 -5.08 23.20 -35.00
CA ALA A 211 -4.02 22.26 -35.28
C ALA A 211 -2.86 22.42 -34.28
N CYS A 212 -2.88 21.64 -33.20
CA CYS A 212 -1.70 21.39 -32.37
C CYS A 212 -1.19 19.97 -32.61
N ARG A 213 -0.14 19.95 -33.44
CA ARG A 213 0.61 18.82 -33.98
C ARG A 213 0.94 17.76 -32.92
N THR A 214 0.60 16.52 -33.24
CA THR A 214 1.07 15.32 -32.55
C THR A 214 2.59 15.23 -32.68
N VAL A 215 3.31 15.47 -31.58
CA VAL A 215 4.69 15.00 -31.45
C VAL A 215 4.62 13.63 -30.81
N GLY A 216 4.70 12.59 -31.63
CA GLY A 216 4.85 11.22 -31.17
C GLY A 216 6.21 11.08 -30.49
N PHE A 217 6.21 10.94 -29.16
CA PHE A 217 7.31 10.23 -28.51
C PHE A 217 6.96 8.75 -28.54
N VAL A 218 7.64 8.02 -29.43
CA VAL A 218 7.75 6.57 -29.35
C VAL A 218 8.39 6.27 -28.00
N LEU A 219 7.59 5.85 -27.02
CA LEU A 219 8.13 5.17 -25.84
C LEU A 219 8.68 3.84 -26.36
N GLY A 220 9.98 3.84 -26.67
CA GLY A 220 10.74 2.62 -26.87
C GLY A 220 10.42 1.67 -25.72
N THR A 221 10.31 0.39 -26.06
CA THR A 221 10.12 -0.73 -25.13
C THR A 221 10.92 -0.50 -23.85
N GLN A 222 10.21 -0.52 -22.73
CA GLN A 222 10.78 -0.44 -21.39
C GLN A 222 11.81 -1.56 -21.22
N ILE A 223 13.09 -1.19 -21.34
CA ILE A 223 14.24 -2.05 -21.05
C ILE A 223 14.05 -2.57 -19.62
N GLN A 224 13.89 -3.89 -19.49
CA GLN A 224 13.79 -4.61 -18.22
C GLN A 224 15.22 -4.78 -17.67
N PRO A 225 15.63 -4.10 -16.59
CA PRO A 225 17.02 -4.09 -16.14
C PRO A 225 17.41 -5.32 -15.28
N TRP A 226 16.79 -6.49 -15.47
CA TRP A 226 17.13 -7.71 -14.71
C TRP A 226 17.34 -8.97 -15.54
N LEU A 227 17.61 -8.83 -16.84
CA LEU A 227 18.11 -9.96 -17.65
C LEU A 227 19.54 -9.73 -18.11
N VAL A 228 20.48 -9.66 -17.14
CA VAL A 228 21.87 -10.06 -17.37
C VAL A 228 22.41 -10.64 -16.05
N ARG A 229 22.46 -11.96 -15.96
CA ARG A 229 23.47 -12.68 -15.18
C ARG A 229 23.94 -13.84 -16.04
N THR A 230 25.21 -13.71 -16.46
CA THR A 230 26.18 -14.70 -16.96
C THR A 230 25.65 -15.83 -17.83
#